data_AF-A0A1H2PTH8-F1
#
_entry.id   AF-A0A1H2PTH8-F1
#
_cell.length_a   1.000
_cell.length_b   1.000
_cell.length_c   1.000
_cell.angle_alpha   90.00
_cell.angle_beta   90.00
_cell.angle_gamma   90.00
#
_symmetry.space_group_name_H-M   'P 1'
#
loop_
_entity.id
_entity.type
_entity.pdbx_description
1 polymer ?
#
loop_
_entity_poly.entity_id
_entity_poly.type
_entity_poly.pdbx_seq_one_letter_code
_entity_poly.pdbx_strand_id
1 'polypeptide(L)'
;MDWLGTCFIAALVGVCGAVSARSDARGVALTLLASVVLALAVKFGGNLLGLFSDGQIAEWLTVVLAAGVAAFAVRMAVGLEGKRARQSTSERV
;
A
#
# COMPACT_ATOMS: atom_id res chain seq x y z
N MET A 1 12.09 8.86 11.89
CA MET A 1 12.54 7.46 11.67
C MET A 1 13.49 7.52 10.49
N ASP A 2 14.50 6.67 10.34
CA ASP A 2 15.30 6.75 9.10
C ASP A 2 14.49 6.33 7.87
N TRP A 3 14.88 6.82 6.69
CA TRP A 3 14.24 6.48 5.41
C TRP A 3 14.14 4.96 5.18
N LEU A 4 15.17 4.23 5.60
CA LEU A 4 15.18 2.76 5.56
C LEU A 4 14.10 2.13 6.43
N GLY A 5 13.84 2.69 7.62
CA GLY A 5 12.76 2.24 8.50
C GLY A 5 11.38 2.45 7.85
N THR A 6 11.19 3.55 7.13
CA THR A 6 9.95 3.84 6.38
C THR A 6 9.70 2.80 5.31
N CYS A 7 10.72 2.50 4.51
CA CYS A 7 10.64 1.47 3.49
C CYS A 7 10.33 0.10 4.09
N PHE A 8 10.99 -0.26 5.19
CA PHE A 8 10.81 -1.57 5.82
C PHE A 8 9.39 -1.76 6.39
N ILE A 9 8.85 -0.77 7.11
CA ILE A 9 7.48 -0.84 7.64
C ILE A 9 6.46 -0.88 6.51
N ALA A 10 6.61 -0.01 5.52
CA ALA A 10 5.70 0.03 4.37
C ALA A 10 5.73 -1.28 3.58
N ALA A 11 6.92 -1.88 3.43
CA ALA A 11 7.08 -3.19 2.83
C ALA A 11 6.37 -4.28 3.63
N LEU A 12 6.54 -4.29 4.95
CA LEU A 12 5.91 -5.27 5.84
C LEU A 12 4.38 -5.17 5.77
N VAL A 13 3.82 -3.95 5.81
CA VAL A 13 2.39 -3.69 5.65
C VAL A 13 1.88 -4.15 4.27
N GLY A 14 2.62 -3.85 3.21
CA GLY A 14 2.29 -4.27 1.84
C GLY A 14 2.27 -5.79 1.68
N VAL A 15 3.27 -6.49 2.24
CA VAL A 15 3.33 -7.97 2.24
C VAL A 15 2.19 -8.55 3.05
N CYS A 16 1.93 -8.05 4.26
CA CYS A 16 0.80 -8.51 5.08
C CYS A 16 -0.53 -8.35 4.33
N GLY A 17 -0.75 -7.20 3.69
CA GLY A 17 -1.94 -6.95 2.88
C GLY A 17 -2.09 -7.93 1.72
N ALA A 18 -1.00 -8.23 1.02
CA ALA A 18 -1.00 -9.15 -0.11
C ALA A 18 -1.20 -10.62 0.31
N VAL A 19 -0.58 -11.04 1.42
CA VAL A 19 -0.75 -12.39 1.99
C VAL A 19 -2.20 -12.60 2.43
N SER A 20 -2.80 -11.63 3.14
CA SER A 20 -4.22 -11.69 3.52
C SER A 20 -5.19 -11.67 2.33
N ALA A 21 -4.73 -11.20 1.17
CA ALA A 21 -5.52 -11.19 -0.06
C ALA A 21 -5.28 -12.43 -0.95
N ARG A 22 -4.39 -13.37 -0.54
CA ARG A 22 -3.97 -14.52 -1.36
C ARG A 22 -3.57 -14.12 -2.79
N SER A 23 -2.88 -12.98 -2.92
CA SER A 23 -2.51 -12.44 -4.22
C SER A 23 -1.39 -13.25 -4.88
N ASP A 24 -1.42 -13.36 -6.21
CA ASP A 24 -0.29 -13.89 -6.99
C ASP A 24 0.95 -13.01 -6.83
N ALA A 25 2.13 -13.52 -7.22
CA ALA A 25 3.41 -12.80 -7.12
C ALA A 25 3.37 -11.37 -7.71
N ARG A 26 2.60 -11.16 -8.80
CA ARG A 26 2.38 -9.84 -9.39
C ARG A 26 1.55 -8.92 -8.49
N GLY A 27 0.48 -9.43 -7.89
CA GLY A 27 -0.34 -8.69 -6.94
C GLY A 27 0.41 -8.35 -5.65
N VAL A 28 1.26 -9.26 -5.18
CA VAL A 28 2.19 -8.99 -4.06
C VAL A 28 3.12 -7.83 -4.42
N ALA A 29 3.80 -7.88 -5.56
CA ALA A 29 4.72 -6.84 -5.99
C ALA A 29 4.04 -5.47 -6.13
N LEU A 30 2.84 -5.41 -6.73
CA LEU A 30 2.06 -4.19 -6.87
C LEU A 30 1.63 -3.60 -5.52
N THR A 31 1.16 -4.44 -4.61
CA THR A 31 0.75 -4.02 -3.26
C THR A 31 1.95 -3.46 -2.50
N LEU A 32 3.09 -4.15 -2.56
CA LEU A 32 4.36 -3.72 -1.98
C LEU A 32 4.80 -2.35 -2.50
N LEU A 33 4.83 -2.21 -3.82
CA LEU A 33 5.29 -0.99 -4.48
C LEU A 33 4.37 0.19 -4.16
N ALA A 34 3.05 -0.02 -4.20
CA ALA A 34 2.08 1.01 -3.84
C ALA A 34 2.20 1.44 -2.38
N SER A 35 2.35 0.50 -1.44
CA SER A 35 2.53 0.79 -0.02
C SER A 35 3.82 1.57 0.25
N VAL A 36 4.94 1.20 -0.36
CA VAL A 36 6.23 1.89 -0.21
C VAL A 36 6.18 3.29 -0.80
N VAL A 37 5.67 3.44 -2.03
CA VAL A 37 5.57 4.75 -2.69
C VAL A 37 4.70 5.71 -1.89
N LEU A 38 3.55 5.25 -1.39
CA LEU A 38 2.65 6.11 -0.62
C LEU A 38 3.24 6.48 0.74
N ALA A 39 3.90 5.54 1.43
CA ALA A 39 4.61 5.82 2.67
C ALA A 39 5.75 6.84 2.49
N LEU A 40 6.52 6.72 1.42
CA LEU A 40 7.57 7.68 1.08
C LEU A 40 7.01 9.06 0.75
N ALA A 41 5.90 9.12 0.00
CA ALA A 41 5.23 10.38 -0.32
C ALA A 41 4.73 11.09 0.94
N VAL A 42 4.12 10.35 1.87
CA VAL A 42 3.65 10.90 3.16
C VAL A 42 4.81 11.38 4.01
N LYS A 43 5.90 10.62 4.09
CA LYS A 43 7.10 11.04 4.81
C LYS A 43 7.75 12.29 4.19
N PHE A 44 7.90 12.29 2.88
CA PHE A 44 8.48 13.42 2.15
C PHE A 44 7.63 14.68 2.33
N GLY A 45 6.30 14.55 2.20
CA GLY A 45 5.36 15.65 2.47
C GLY A 45 5.40 16.12 3.93
N GLY A 46 5.46 15.20 4.89
CA GLY A 46 5.58 15.51 6.31
C GLY A 46 6.86 16.27 6.65
N ASN A 47 7.99 15.88 6.05
CA ASN A 47 9.28 16.55 6.21
C ASN A 47 9.30 17.93 5.53
N LEU A 48 8.71 18.07 4.34
CA LEU A 48 8.61 19.35 3.64
C LEU A 48 7.75 20.38 4.39
N LEU A 49 6.67 19.92 5.02
CA LEU A 49 5.74 20.77 5.77
C LEU A 49 6.16 20.98 7.23
N GLY A 50 7.26 20.35 7.68
CA GLY A 50 7.70 20.40 9.08
C GLY A 50 6.68 19.84 10.06
N LEU A 51 5.80 18.93 9.61
CA LEU A 51 4.68 18.40 10.41
C LEU A 51 5.13 17.38 11.46
N PHE A 52 6.26 16.73 11.23
CA PHE A 52 6.79 15.69 12.11
C PHE A 52 8.29 15.91 12.34
N SER A 53 8.75 15.62 13.56
CA SER A 53 10.17 15.44 13.83
C SER A 53 10.53 13.97 13.70
N ASP A 54 11.74 13.69 13.22
CA ASP A 54 12.22 12.32 13.04
C ASP A 54 12.09 11.49 14.32
N GLY A 55 11.31 10.41 14.22
CA GLY A 55 11.16 9.42 15.30
C GLY A 55 9.90 9.62 16.14
N GLN A 56 9.10 10.65 15.86
CA GLN A 56 7.82 10.85 16.53
C GLN A 56 6.81 9.76 16.18
N ILE A 57 6.08 9.26 17.18
CA ILE A 57 5.04 8.23 17.00
C ILE A 57 4.00 8.63 15.93
N ALA A 58 3.67 9.92 15.81
CA ALA A 58 2.76 10.41 14.77
C ALA A 58 3.28 10.18 13.33
N GLU A 59 4.58 10.28 13.11
CA GLU A 59 5.25 9.92 11.84
C GLU A 59 5.05 8.43 11.52
N TRP A 60 5.20 7.57 12.54
CA TRP A 60 5.05 6.13 12.38
C TRP A 60 3.62 5.74 12.04
N LEU A 61 2.64 6.30 12.77
CA LEU A 61 1.23 6.02 12.55
C LEU A 61 0.77 6.48 11.17
N THR A 62 1.18 7.67 10.74
CA THR A 62 0.82 8.19 9.41
C THR A 62 1.43 7.36 8.28
N VAL A 63 2.68 6.93 8.41
CA VAL A 63 3.32 6.00 7.46
C VAL A 63 2.60 4.65 7.38
N VAL A 64 2.27 4.05 8.53
CA VAL A 64 1.56 2.77 8.60
C VAL A 64 0.15 2.89 7.99
N LEU A 65 -0.58 3.95 8.33
CA LEU A 65 -1.91 4.22 7.77
C LEU A 65 -1.84 4.42 6.26
N ALA A 66 -0.87 5.19 5.78
CA ALA A 66 -0.65 5.42 4.35
C ALA A 66 -0.37 4.10 3.62
N ALA A 67 0.60 3.31 4.11
CA ALA A 67 0.92 2.00 3.54
C ALA A 67 -0.28 1.05 3.53
N GLY A 68 -1.09 1.06 4.60
CA GLY A 68 -2.31 0.26 4.74
C GLY A 68 -3.41 0.67 3.76
N VAL A 69 -3.63 1.98 3.57
CA VAL A 69 -4.58 2.51 2.59
C VAL A 69 -4.18 2.11 1.17
N ALA A 70 -2.90 2.20 0.81
CA ALA A 70 -2.41 1.73 -0.47
C ALA A 70 -2.68 0.23 -0.66
N ALA A 71 -2.38 -0.60 0.35
CA ALA A 71 -2.60 -2.04 0.26
C ALA A 71 -4.10 -2.38 0.09
N PHE A 72 -4.97 -1.67 0.81
CA PHE A 72 -6.42 -1.84 0.70
C PHE A 72 -6.96 -1.39 -0.67
N ALA A 73 -6.46 -0.27 -1.20
CA ALA A 73 -6.86 0.22 -2.52
C ALA A 73 -6.47 -0.75 -3.63
N VAL A 74 -5.26 -1.31 -3.59
CA VAL A 74 -4.80 -2.34 -4.55
C VAL A 74 -5.68 -3.59 -4.47
N ARG A 75 -6.00 -4.06 -3.25
CA ARG A 75 -6.92 -5.19 -3.06
C ARG A 75 -8.28 -4.93 -3.70
N MET A 76 -8.85 -3.73 -3.51
CA MET A 76 -10.14 -3.37 -4.10
C MET A 76 -10.08 -3.31 -5.63
N ALA A 77 -9.01 -2.75 -6.20
CA ALA A 77 -8.81 -2.68 -7.64
C ALA A 77 -8.78 -4.08 -8.27
N VAL A 78 -7.98 -5.00 -7.72
CA VAL A 78 -7.89 -6.40 -8.20
C VAL A 78 -9.24 -7.12 -8.06
N GLY A 79 -9.95 -6.90 -6.95
CA GLY A 79 -11.28 -7.48 -6.73
C GLY A 79 -12.35 -7.01 -7.71
N LEU A 80 -12.26 -5.77 -8.19
CA LEU A 80 -13.17 -5.21 -9.19
C LEU A 80 -12.85 -5.74 -10.60
N GLU A 81 -11.58 -5.90 -10.95
CA GLU A 81 -11.17 -6.49 -12.23
C GLU A 81 -11.65 -7.94 -12.38
N GLY A 82 -11.57 -8.74 -11.31
CA GLY A 82 -12.09 -10.11 -11.31
C GLY A 82 -13.61 -10.20 -11.52
N LYS A 83 -14.38 -9.21 -11.03
CA LYS A 83 -15.83 -9.13 -11.27
C LYS A 83 -16.15 -8.69 -12.71
N ARG A 84 -15.40 -7.70 -13.22
CA ARG A 84 -15.58 -7.17 -14.59
C ARG A 84 -15.25 -8.22 -15.65
N ALA A 85 -14.21 -9.02 -15.44
CA ALA A 85 -13.84 -10.11 -16.33
C ALA A 85 -14.96 -11.17 -16.45
N ARG A 86 -15.60 -11.55 -15.34
CA ARG A 86 -16.70 -12.53 -15.32
C ARG A 86 -17.97 -12.04 -16.03
N GLN A 87 -18.30 -10.74 -15.92
CA GLN A 87 -19.45 -10.18 -16.62
C GLN A 87 -19.24 -10.18 -18.15
N SER A 88 -18.04 -9.86 -18.63
CA SER A 88 -17.78 -9.84 -20.09
C SER A 88 -17.84 -11.23 -20.75
N THR A 89 -17.60 -12.30 -19.98
CA THR A 89 -17.75 -13.68 -20.46
C THR A 89 -19.23 -14.09 -20.49
N SER A 90 -20.04 -13.60 -19.55
CA SER A 90 -21.48 -13.88 -19.52
C SER A 90 -22.26 -13.23 -20.67
N GLU A 91 -21.78 -12.12 -21.23
CA GLU A 91 -22.41 -11.47 -22.39
C GLU A 91 -22.03 -12.10 -23.73
N ARG A 92 -20.99 -12.95 -23.75
CA ARG A 92 -20.49 -13.62 -24.96
C ARG A 92 -21.03 -15.04 -25.16
N VAL A 93 -21.80 -15.56 -24.21
CA VAL A 93 -22.45 -16.88 -24.25
C VAL A 93 -23.94 -16.68 -24.39
#